data_AF-A0A3C1SZH8-F1
#
_entry.id   AF-A0A3C1SZH8-F1
#
_cell.length_a   1.000
_cell.length_b   1.000
_cell.length_c   1.000
_cell.angle_alpha   90.00
_cell.angle_beta   90.00
_cell.angle_gamma   90.00
#
_symmetry.space_group_name_H-M   'P 1'
#
loop_
_entity.id
_entity.type
_entity.pdbx_description
1 polymer ?
#
loop_
_entity_poly.entity_id
_entity_poly.type
_entity_poly.pdbx_seq_one_letter_code
_entity_poly.pdbx_strand_id
1 'polypeptide(L)'
;MENKSLFAAISLTIVLISGFFFYNNQVSQLENEITSITTEYNSKINAVQPVASTENNVETSILEDLNNQLIDARSALQAAQKKLTLATSKSSVLNDEIVQIHDARVEVKALEGSLKNTQNSLQTTQYELKISDTKLDYLKDLFESQNKITVIKNMARISELKETTTGIVVTGIIVPAIGVATLISYTTQEIDNYCANIKNTIDLEKKVFNKVVSLDAQMQENYHQQCEVSLKDKVKKGLKKLQTAKK
;
A
#
# COMPACT_ATOMS: atom_id res chain seq x y z
N MET A 1 -15.90 21.27 25.49
CA MET A 1 -17.29 20.95 25.90
C MET A 1 -17.41 19.50 26.43
N GLU A 2 -16.30 18.83 26.78
CA GLU A 2 -16.25 17.36 26.95
C GLU A 2 -16.56 16.84 28.36
N ASN A 3 -16.47 17.66 29.41
CA ASN A 3 -16.70 17.18 30.79
C ASN A 3 -18.18 17.16 31.24
N LYS A 4 -19.10 17.73 30.45
CA LYS A 4 -20.55 17.72 30.79
C LYS A 4 -21.23 16.39 30.45
N SER A 5 -20.70 15.66 29.45
CA SER A 5 -21.25 14.37 28.99
C SER A 5 -20.98 13.23 29.98
N LEU A 6 -19.75 13.15 30.50
CA LEU A 6 -19.35 12.14 31.48
C LEU A 6 -20.11 12.28 32.81
N PHE A 7 -20.33 13.51 33.29
CA PHE A 7 -21.10 13.75 34.51
C PHE A 7 -22.58 13.38 34.34
N ALA A 8 -23.17 13.65 33.18
CA ALA A 8 -24.55 13.27 32.87
C ALA A 8 -24.72 11.75 32.78
N ALA A 9 -23.77 11.05 32.15
CA ALA A 9 -23.80 9.58 32.05
C ALA A 9 -23.68 8.92 33.43
N ILE A 10 -22.72 9.35 34.26
CA ILE A 10 -22.54 8.81 35.62
C ILE A 10 -23.77 9.08 36.49
N SER A 11 -24.37 10.28 36.37
CA SER A 11 -25.57 10.63 37.12
C SER A 11 -26.77 9.78 36.71
N LEU A 12 -26.93 9.50 35.41
CA LEU A 12 -27.99 8.64 34.89
C LEU A 12 -27.83 7.19 35.38
N THR A 13 -26.62 6.66 35.39
CA THR A 13 -26.34 5.30 35.87
C THR A 13 -26.63 5.17 37.37
N ILE A 14 -26.26 6.17 38.18
CA ILE A 14 -26.56 6.19 39.61
C ILE A 14 -28.07 6.27 39.85
N VAL A 15 -28.80 7.09 39.11
CA VAL A 15 -30.26 7.19 39.20
C VAL A 15 -30.94 5.87 38.80
N LEU A 16 -30.46 5.20 37.75
CA LEU A 16 -30.99 3.90 37.32
C LEU A 16 -30.72 2.80 38.33
N ILE A 17 -29.51 2.74 38.89
CA ILE A 17 -29.15 1.77 39.95
C ILE A 17 -29.97 2.05 41.23
N SER A 18 -30.06 3.31 41.64
CA SER A 18 -30.83 3.71 42.83
C SER A 18 -32.32 3.42 42.66
N GLY A 19 -32.88 3.69 41.48
CA GLY A 19 -34.25 3.36 41.12
C GLY A 19 -34.50 1.85 41.14
N PHE A 20 -33.57 1.06 40.60
CA PHE A 20 -33.65 -0.41 40.63
C PHE A 20 -33.66 -0.97 42.05
N PHE A 21 -32.76 -0.50 42.93
CA PHE A 21 -32.74 -0.93 44.34
C PHE A 21 -33.96 -0.45 45.13
N PHE A 22 -34.45 0.77 44.87
CA PHE A 22 -35.65 1.31 45.51
C PHE A 22 -36.91 0.52 45.12
N TYR A 23 -37.05 0.18 43.83
CA TYR A 23 -38.16 -0.66 43.36
C TYR A 23 -38.02 -2.10 43.87
N ASN A 24 -36.82 -2.70 43.87
CA ASN A 24 -36.63 -4.04 44.45
C ASN A 24 -36.94 -4.06 45.95
N ASN A 25 -36.55 -3.03 46.71
CA ASN A 25 -36.87 -2.95 48.14
C ASN A 25 -38.39 -2.83 48.38
N GLN A 26 -39.10 -2.05 47.55
CA GLN A 26 -40.56 -1.99 47.61
C GLN A 26 -41.22 -3.31 47.22
N VAL A 27 -40.71 -4.01 46.20
CA VAL A 27 -41.22 -5.33 45.80
C VAL A 27 -41.01 -6.35 46.92
N SER A 28 -39.83 -6.38 47.55
CA SER A 28 -39.57 -7.26 48.71
C SER A 28 -40.40 -6.90 49.93
N GLN A 29 -40.66 -5.60 50.19
CA GLN A 29 -41.57 -5.18 51.27
C GLN A 29 -43.00 -5.62 50.99
N LEU A 30 -43.48 -5.47 49.75
CA LEU A 30 -44.81 -5.88 49.34
C LEU A 30 -44.97 -7.41 49.39
N GLU A 31 -43.95 -8.17 49.03
CA GLU A 31 -43.93 -9.64 49.14
C GLU A 31 -43.99 -10.10 50.61
N ASN A 32 -43.28 -9.41 51.50
CA ASN A 32 -43.33 -9.66 52.94
C ASN A 32 -44.69 -9.28 53.55
N GLU A 33 -45.28 -8.16 53.14
CA GLU A 33 -46.63 -7.76 53.58
C GLU A 33 -47.71 -8.74 53.08
N ILE A 34 -47.63 -9.17 51.82
CA ILE A 34 -48.52 -10.21 51.26
C ILE A 34 -48.36 -11.52 52.03
N THR A 35 -47.14 -11.91 52.38
CA THR A 35 -46.88 -13.12 53.17
C THR A 35 -47.46 -12.99 54.58
N SER A 36 -47.29 -11.84 55.23
CA SER A 36 -47.85 -11.54 56.55
C SER A 36 -49.39 -11.60 56.55
N ILE A 37 -50.04 -10.92 55.59
CA ILE A 37 -51.49 -10.91 55.43
C ILE A 37 -52.03 -12.31 55.13
N THR A 38 -51.33 -13.08 54.27
CA THR A 38 -51.70 -14.47 53.96
C THR A 38 -51.61 -15.36 55.20
N THR A 39 -50.60 -15.15 56.05
CA THR A 39 -50.42 -15.91 57.29
C THR A 39 -51.48 -15.55 58.33
N GLU A 40 -51.79 -14.27 58.49
CA GLU A 40 -52.85 -13.79 59.38
C GLU A 40 -54.24 -14.29 58.94
N TYR A 41 -54.53 -14.24 57.63
CA TYR A 41 -55.78 -14.74 57.06
C TYR A 41 -55.95 -16.25 57.27
N ASN A 42 -54.92 -17.04 56.99
CA ASN A 42 -54.95 -18.49 57.22
C ASN A 42 -55.09 -18.83 58.71
N SER A 43 -54.48 -18.05 59.60
CA SER A 43 -54.64 -18.19 61.06
C SER A 43 -56.09 -17.93 61.49
N LYS A 44 -56.72 -16.87 60.95
CA LYS A 44 -58.13 -16.53 61.24
C LYS A 44 -59.12 -17.53 60.64
N ILE A 45 -58.86 -18.07 59.45
CA ILE A 45 -59.66 -19.16 58.86
C ILE A 45 -59.57 -20.42 59.71
N ASN A 46 -58.38 -20.81 60.15
CA ASN A 46 -58.20 -21.99 61.00
C ASN A 46 -58.86 -21.84 62.38
N ALA A 47 -59.03 -20.60 62.86
CA ALA A 47 -59.79 -20.30 64.08
C ALA A 47 -61.32 -20.34 63.89
N VAL A 48 -61.81 -20.37 62.64
CA VAL A 48 -63.23 -20.42 62.27
C VAL A 48 -63.54 -21.81 61.69
N GLN A 49 -63.51 -22.84 62.54
CA GLN A 49 -64.20 -24.11 62.28
C GLN A 49 -65.66 -23.98 62.77
N PRO A 50 -66.67 -24.51 62.05
CA PRO A 50 -68.00 -23.91 62.08
C PRO A 50 -68.75 -24.26 63.36
N VAL A 51 -69.08 -23.25 64.16
CA VAL A 51 -70.26 -23.28 65.01
C VAL A 51 -71.43 -22.86 64.12
N ALA A 52 -72.22 -23.84 63.67
CA ALA A 52 -73.51 -23.58 63.05
C ALA A 52 -74.36 -22.74 64.05
N SER A 53 -75.11 -21.72 63.66
CA SER A 53 -75.98 -21.69 62.48
C SER A 53 -76.42 -20.25 62.16
N THR A 54 -76.66 -20.02 60.86
CA THR A 54 -77.68 -19.12 60.28
C THR A 54 -77.29 -17.66 59.98
N GLU A 55 -76.57 -17.44 58.86
CA GLU A 55 -76.84 -16.37 57.85
C GLU A 55 -76.00 -16.60 56.56
N ASN A 56 -76.00 -17.83 56.03
CA ASN A 56 -74.87 -18.35 55.22
C ASN A 56 -74.95 -18.14 53.70
N ASN A 57 -75.25 -16.94 53.19
CA ASN A 57 -75.17 -16.72 51.72
C ASN A 57 -74.43 -15.44 51.29
N VAL A 58 -74.34 -14.42 52.15
CA VAL A 58 -73.70 -13.15 51.77
C VAL A 58 -72.20 -13.15 52.12
N GLU A 59 -71.80 -13.70 53.26
CA GLU A 59 -70.38 -13.77 53.67
C GLU A 59 -69.56 -14.77 52.83
N THR A 60 -70.17 -15.89 52.41
CA THR A 60 -69.53 -16.86 51.50
C THR A 60 -69.28 -16.26 50.12
N SER A 61 -70.20 -15.43 49.62
CA SER A 61 -70.05 -14.71 48.35
C SER A 61 -68.91 -13.69 48.35
N ILE A 62 -68.68 -12.98 49.47
CA ILE A 62 -67.61 -11.97 49.56
C ILE A 62 -66.24 -12.65 49.62
N LEU A 63 -66.13 -13.76 50.33
CA LEU A 63 -64.88 -14.52 50.44
C LEU A 63 -64.47 -15.15 49.09
N GLU A 64 -65.45 -15.68 48.35
CA GLU A 64 -65.22 -16.25 47.02
C GLU A 64 -64.80 -15.19 46.00
N ASP A 65 -65.42 -14.01 46.04
CA ASP A 65 -65.01 -12.88 45.21
C ASP A 65 -63.58 -12.40 45.53
N LEU A 66 -63.23 -12.30 46.82
CA LEU A 66 -61.87 -11.97 47.25
C LEU A 66 -60.83 -13.00 46.75
N ASN A 67 -61.18 -14.29 46.80
CA ASN A 67 -60.30 -15.36 46.32
C ASN A 67 -60.10 -15.27 44.80
N ASN A 68 -61.15 -14.99 44.04
CA ASN A 68 -61.05 -14.80 42.59
C ASN A 68 -60.19 -13.57 42.25
N GLN A 69 -60.38 -12.44 42.95
CA GLN A 69 -59.52 -11.25 42.78
C GLN A 69 -58.05 -11.54 43.09
N LEU A 70 -57.77 -12.35 44.12
CA LEU A 70 -56.40 -12.75 44.47
C LEU A 70 -55.78 -13.65 43.38
N ILE A 71 -56.56 -14.58 42.82
CA ILE A 71 -56.13 -15.44 41.70
C ILE A 71 -55.80 -14.58 40.47
N ASP A 72 -56.64 -13.61 40.14
CA ASP A 72 -56.43 -12.69 39.01
C ASP A 72 -55.20 -11.80 39.22
N ALA A 73 -55.04 -11.24 40.42
CA ALA A 73 -53.88 -10.44 40.78
C ALA A 73 -52.57 -11.24 40.67
N ARG A 74 -52.55 -12.49 41.15
CA ARG A 74 -51.39 -13.39 41.01
C ARG A 74 -51.09 -13.72 39.55
N SER A 75 -52.12 -13.97 38.75
CA SER A 75 -51.97 -14.26 37.32
C SER A 75 -51.41 -13.06 36.56
N ALA A 76 -51.90 -11.85 36.85
CA ALA A 76 -51.40 -10.60 36.29
C ALA A 76 -49.95 -10.33 36.72
N LEU A 77 -49.59 -10.58 37.99
CA LEU A 77 -48.24 -10.43 38.50
C LEU A 77 -47.27 -11.40 37.79
N GLN A 78 -47.66 -12.66 37.61
CA GLN A 78 -46.84 -13.64 36.90
C GLN A 78 -46.64 -13.24 35.42
N ALA A 79 -47.66 -12.70 34.76
CA ALA A 79 -47.54 -12.19 33.40
C ALA A 79 -46.62 -10.96 33.33
N ALA A 80 -46.69 -10.06 34.31
CA ALA A 80 -45.79 -8.91 34.42
C ALA A 80 -44.33 -9.33 34.64
N GLN A 81 -44.09 -10.31 35.51
CA GLN A 81 -42.75 -10.88 35.74
C GLN A 81 -42.16 -11.49 34.46
N LYS A 82 -42.94 -12.28 33.70
CA LYS A 82 -42.50 -12.84 32.41
C LYS A 82 -42.13 -11.74 31.41
N LYS A 83 -42.94 -10.67 31.32
CA LYS A 83 -42.65 -9.51 30.46
C LYS A 83 -41.37 -8.79 30.89
N LEU A 84 -41.16 -8.63 32.19
CA LEU A 84 -39.95 -8.02 32.73
C LEU A 84 -38.70 -8.86 32.41
N THR A 85 -38.73 -10.17 32.65
CA THR A 85 -37.61 -11.07 32.30
C THR A 85 -37.28 -10.99 30.81
N LEU A 86 -38.29 -10.99 29.94
CA LEU A 86 -38.10 -10.83 28.50
C LEU A 86 -37.51 -9.46 28.14
N ALA A 87 -37.99 -8.38 28.76
CA ALA A 87 -37.48 -7.04 28.53
C ALA A 87 -36.02 -6.91 28.98
N THR A 88 -35.67 -7.46 30.14
CA THR A 88 -34.29 -7.51 30.66
C THR A 88 -33.38 -8.28 29.72
N SER A 89 -33.81 -9.45 29.24
CA SER A 89 -33.05 -10.23 28.25
C SER A 89 -32.85 -9.49 26.93
N LYS A 90 -33.88 -8.80 26.42
CA LYS A 90 -33.74 -7.96 25.22
C LYS A 90 -32.78 -6.79 25.43
N SER A 91 -32.80 -6.19 26.62
CA SER A 91 -31.89 -5.10 26.96
C SER A 91 -30.43 -5.56 27.05
N SER A 92 -30.16 -6.78 27.53
CA SER A 92 -28.79 -7.30 27.55
C SER A 92 -28.28 -7.56 26.14
N VAL A 93 -29.09 -8.17 25.27
CA VAL A 93 -28.73 -8.40 23.86
C VAL A 93 -28.46 -7.07 23.15
N LEU A 94 -29.32 -6.06 23.34
CA LEU A 94 -29.11 -4.74 22.75
C LEU A 94 -27.80 -4.08 23.24
N ASN A 95 -27.47 -4.24 24.53
CA ASN A 95 -26.21 -3.73 25.07
C ASN A 95 -25.00 -4.43 24.41
N ASP A 96 -25.06 -5.74 24.23
CA ASP A 96 -24.01 -6.51 23.57
C ASP A 96 -23.84 -6.09 22.09
N GLU A 97 -24.95 -5.84 21.38
CA GLU A 97 -24.93 -5.31 20.02
C GLU A 97 -24.31 -3.91 19.95
N ILE A 98 -24.61 -3.03 20.91
CA ILE A 98 -24.02 -1.68 20.98
C ILE A 98 -22.50 -1.75 21.16
N VAL A 99 -22.01 -2.65 22.02
CA VAL A 99 -20.57 -2.86 22.23
C VAL A 99 -19.92 -3.35 20.94
N GLN A 100 -20.48 -4.36 20.28
CA GLN A 100 -19.94 -4.88 19.01
C GLN A 100 -19.92 -3.82 17.90
N ILE A 101 -20.97 -3.01 17.78
CA ILE A 101 -21.02 -1.90 16.81
C ILE A 101 -19.96 -0.83 17.14
N HIS A 102 -19.74 -0.56 18.43
CA HIS A 102 -18.70 0.38 18.86
C HIS A 102 -17.31 -0.11 18.46
N ASP A 103 -16.99 -1.37 18.75
CA ASP A 103 -15.70 -1.98 18.42
C ASP A 103 -15.46 -2.00 16.90
N ALA A 104 -16.46 -2.43 16.12
CA ALA A 104 -16.40 -2.41 14.67
C ALA A 104 -16.17 -0.98 14.12
N ARG A 105 -16.78 0.04 14.73
CA ARG A 105 -16.56 1.45 14.34
C ARG A 105 -15.13 1.90 14.61
N VAL A 106 -14.52 1.45 15.70
CA VAL A 106 -13.12 1.74 16.02
C VAL A 106 -12.19 1.11 14.97
N GLU A 107 -12.43 -0.15 14.60
CA GLU A 107 -11.66 -0.85 13.56
C GLU A 107 -11.79 -0.16 12.19
N VAL A 108 -13.00 0.24 11.79
CA VAL A 108 -13.22 0.96 10.52
C VAL A 108 -12.46 2.28 10.48
N LYS A 109 -12.42 3.04 11.58
CA LYS A 109 -11.63 4.29 11.64
C LYS A 109 -10.12 4.02 11.53
N ALA A 110 -9.64 2.95 12.16
CA ALA A 110 -8.24 2.54 12.02
C ALA A 110 -7.92 2.18 10.57
N LEU A 111 -8.83 1.46 9.89
CA LEU A 111 -8.70 1.09 8.49
C LEU A 111 -8.70 2.32 7.57
N GLU A 112 -9.56 3.31 7.82
CA GLU A 112 -9.58 4.58 7.09
C GLU A 112 -8.24 5.32 7.19
N GLY A 113 -7.66 5.36 8.40
CA GLY A 113 -6.33 5.94 8.63
C GLY A 113 -5.23 5.20 7.85
N SER A 114 -5.24 3.87 7.90
CA SER A 114 -4.29 3.03 7.16
C SER A 114 -4.42 3.19 5.64
N LEU A 115 -5.66 3.31 5.13
CA LEU A 115 -5.93 3.54 3.72
C LEU A 115 -5.37 4.89 3.26
N LYS A 116 -5.60 5.96 4.04
CA LYS A 116 -5.06 7.30 3.74
C LYS A 116 -3.53 7.31 3.73
N ASN A 117 -2.89 6.63 4.69
CA ASN A 117 -1.44 6.49 4.70
C ASN A 117 -0.92 5.75 3.48
N THR A 118 -1.57 4.64 3.11
CA THR A 118 -1.21 3.86 1.92
C THR A 118 -1.34 4.69 0.64
N GLN A 119 -2.41 5.48 0.51
CA GLN A 119 -2.61 6.39 -0.61
C GLN A 119 -1.49 7.45 -0.70
N ASN A 120 -1.11 8.06 0.42
CA ASN A 120 -0.03 9.04 0.45
C ASN A 120 1.32 8.40 0.07
N SER A 121 1.63 7.21 0.59
CA SER A 121 2.85 6.48 0.23
C SER A 121 2.88 6.17 -1.26
N LEU A 122 1.76 5.72 -1.84
CA LEU A 122 1.67 5.42 -3.27
C LEU A 122 1.90 6.66 -4.14
N GLN A 123 1.34 7.81 -3.74
CA GLN A 123 1.55 9.08 -4.45
C GLN A 123 3.02 9.53 -4.40
N THR A 124 3.68 9.41 -3.24
CA THR A 124 5.11 9.70 -3.10
C THR A 124 5.95 8.77 -3.98
N THR A 125 5.68 7.47 -3.97
CA THR A 125 6.41 6.50 -4.80
C THR A 125 6.22 6.78 -6.29
N GLN A 126 5.02 7.17 -6.74
CA GLN A 126 4.82 7.58 -8.14
C GLN A 126 5.65 8.81 -8.51
N TYR A 127 5.73 9.79 -7.62
CA TYR A 127 6.55 10.99 -7.84
C TYR A 127 8.04 10.65 -7.93
N GLU A 128 8.54 9.80 -7.02
CA GLU A 128 9.93 9.33 -7.02
C GLU A 128 10.27 8.53 -8.29
N LEU A 129 9.36 7.66 -8.74
CA LEU A 129 9.52 6.92 -10.00
C LEU A 129 9.63 7.86 -11.19
N LYS A 130 8.75 8.86 -11.29
CA LYS A 130 8.81 9.86 -12.36
C LYS A 130 10.13 10.64 -12.38
N ILE A 131 10.66 10.98 -11.20
CA ILE A 131 11.98 11.61 -11.08
C ILE A 131 13.08 10.64 -11.54
N SER A 132 13.00 9.37 -11.13
CA SER A 132 13.96 8.35 -11.52
C SER A 132 13.99 8.16 -13.03
N ASP A 133 12.83 8.06 -13.68
CA ASP A 133 12.72 7.97 -15.15
C ASP A 133 13.37 9.18 -15.83
N THR A 134 13.07 10.38 -15.35
CA THR A 134 13.69 11.62 -15.88
C THR A 134 15.22 11.63 -15.72
N LYS A 135 15.73 11.12 -14.59
CA LYS A 135 17.18 10.99 -14.36
C LYS A 135 17.81 9.95 -15.27
N LEU A 136 17.13 8.81 -15.49
CA LEU A 136 17.60 7.78 -16.40
C LEU A 136 17.66 8.29 -17.84
N ASP A 137 16.63 9.02 -18.29
CA ASP A 137 16.62 9.66 -19.61
C ASP A 137 17.77 10.67 -19.74
N TYR A 138 17.98 11.53 -18.73
CA TYR A 138 19.11 12.47 -18.73
C TYR A 138 20.47 11.76 -18.80
N LEU A 139 20.67 10.69 -18.01
CA LEU A 139 21.91 9.92 -18.01
C LEU A 139 22.14 9.22 -19.35
N LYS A 140 21.07 8.69 -19.95
CA LYS A 140 21.10 8.10 -21.28
C LYS A 140 21.50 9.14 -22.33
N ASP A 141 20.85 10.30 -22.36
CA ASP A 141 21.18 11.37 -23.31
C ASP A 141 22.63 11.86 -23.15
N LEU A 142 23.09 12.01 -21.92
CA LEU A 142 24.47 12.39 -21.62
C LEU A 142 25.46 11.34 -22.13
N PHE A 143 25.17 10.06 -21.90
CA PHE A 143 26.00 8.94 -22.33
C PHE A 143 26.03 8.84 -23.87
N GLU A 144 24.86 8.93 -24.54
CA GLU A 144 24.76 8.94 -26.00
C GLU A 144 25.55 10.09 -26.61
N SER A 145 25.42 11.29 -26.04
CA SER A 145 26.14 12.50 -26.49
C SER A 145 27.66 12.36 -26.31
N GLN A 146 28.12 11.89 -25.15
CA GLN A 146 29.56 11.71 -24.88
C GLN A 146 30.18 10.65 -25.80
N ASN A 147 29.49 9.53 -26.03
CA ASN A 147 29.97 8.50 -26.92
C ASN A 147 30.03 9.00 -28.36
N LYS A 148 28.99 9.70 -28.83
CA LYS A 148 28.97 10.31 -30.17
C LYS A 148 30.14 11.27 -30.37
N ILE A 149 30.40 12.16 -29.39
CA ILE A 149 31.55 13.09 -29.43
C ILE A 149 32.86 12.31 -29.48
N THR A 150 32.99 11.25 -28.67
CA THR A 150 34.20 10.41 -28.64
C THR A 150 34.44 9.75 -29.99
N VAL A 151 33.42 9.12 -30.56
CA VAL A 151 33.54 8.46 -31.86
C VAL A 151 33.89 9.46 -32.97
N ILE A 152 33.20 10.61 -33.04
CA ILE A 152 33.50 11.66 -34.03
C ILE A 152 34.96 12.14 -33.91
N LYS A 153 35.46 12.38 -32.69
CA LYS A 153 36.85 12.79 -32.47
C LYS A 153 37.85 11.72 -32.93
N ASN A 154 37.62 10.45 -32.59
CA ASN A 154 38.49 9.36 -33.01
C ASN A 154 38.47 9.19 -34.55
N MET A 155 37.30 9.27 -35.18
CA MET A 155 37.17 9.20 -36.64
C MET A 155 37.87 10.37 -37.35
N ALA A 156 37.75 11.59 -36.82
CA ALA A 156 38.45 12.75 -37.36
C ALA A 156 39.98 12.58 -37.28
N ARG A 157 40.50 12.08 -36.16
CA ARG A 157 41.94 11.77 -36.00
C ARG A 157 42.42 10.70 -36.96
N ILE A 158 41.62 9.64 -37.19
CA ILE A 158 41.94 8.62 -38.19
C ILE A 158 42.01 9.25 -39.59
N SER A 159 41.09 10.15 -39.94
CA SER A 159 41.10 10.85 -41.24
C SER A 159 42.36 11.70 -41.41
N GLU A 160 42.69 12.52 -40.41
CA GLU A 160 43.88 13.40 -40.39
C GLU A 160 45.18 12.58 -40.56
N LEU A 161 45.30 11.46 -39.85
CA LEU A 161 46.45 10.56 -39.93
C LEU A 161 46.58 9.89 -41.31
N LYS A 162 45.46 9.49 -41.91
CA LYS A 162 45.44 8.89 -43.26
C LYS A 162 45.78 9.92 -44.33
N GLU A 163 45.23 11.12 -44.26
CA GLU A 163 45.54 12.21 -45.19
C GLU A 163 47.01 12.59 -45.13
N THR A 164 47.56 12.77 -43.91
CA THR A 164 48.99 13.06 -43.71
C THR A 164 49.88 11.98 -44.30
N THR A 165 49.57 10.71 -44.05
CA THR A 165 50.37 9.59 -44.58
C THR A 165 50.27 9.48 -46.10
N THR A 166 49.08 9.64 -46.67
CA THR A 166 48.87 9.55 -48.13
C THR A 166 49.51 10.73 -48.85
N GLY A 167 49.46 11.94 -48.26
CA GLY A 167 50.14 13.13 -48.77
C GLY A 167 51.67 13.00 -48.82
N ILE A 168 52.28 12.37 -47.81
CA ILE A 168 53.73 12.08 -47.78
C ILE A 168 54.12 11.09 -48.89
N VAL A 169 53.26 10.11 -49.19
CA VAL A 169 53.51 9.12 -50.26
C VAL A 169 53.32 9.71 -51.67
N VAL A 170 52.39 10.66 -51.84
CA VAL A 170 52.03 11.25 -53.16
C VAL A 170 52.92 12.44 -53.54
N THR A 171 53.39 13.24 -52.58
CA THR A 171 54.16 14.47 -52.86
C THR A 171 55.66 14.24 -53.09
N GLY A 172 56.15 13.00 -53.01
CA GLY A 172 57.52 12.67 -53.45
C GLY A 172 58.63 13.41 -52.71
N ILE A 173 58.41 13.80 -51.45
CA ILE A 173 59.49 14.36 -50.62
C ILE A 173 60.52 13.24 -50.39
N ILE A 174 61.78 13.51 -50.77
CA ILE A 174 62.92 12.62 -50.58
C ILE A 174 63.22 12.51 -49.08
N VAL A 175 62.43 11.70 -48.37
CA VAL A 175 62.69 11.26 -47.01
C VAL A 175 63.34 9.87 -47.12
N PRO A 176 64.43 9.57 -46.39
CA PRO A 176 65.05 8.25 -46.41
C PRO A 176 63.99 7.15 -46.23
N ALA A 177 64.03 6.08 -47.03
CA ALA A 177 63.03 5.02 -47.03
C ALA A 177 62.76 4.42 -45.63
N ILE A 178 63.75 4.50 -44.73
CA ILE A 178 63.66 4.10 -43.32
C ILE A 178 62.74 5.04 -42.52
N GLY A 179 62.78 6.35 -42.75
CA GLY A 179 61.91 7.33 -42.08
C GLY A 179 60.44 7.22 -42.49
N VAL A 180 60.16 6.92 -43.76
CA VAL A 180 58.79 6.70 -44.27
C VAL A 180 58.19 5.42 -43.71
N ALA A 181 58.96 4.32 -43.62
CA ALA A 181 58.48 3.06 -43.06
C ALA A 181 58.14 3.17 -41.56
N THR A 182 58.99 3.83 -40.78
CA THR A 182 58.76 4.07 -39.35
C THR A 182 57.55 4.97 -39.12
N LEU A 183 57.38 6.01 -39.94
CA LEU A 183 56.21 6.90 -39.86
C LEU A 183 54.91 6.17 -40.21
N ILE A 184 54.90 5.36 -41.27
CA ILE A 184 53.75 4.52 -41.63
C ILE A 184 53.41 3.53 -40.52
N SER A 185 54.43 2.91 -39.89
CA SER A 185 54.23 1.98 -38.77
C SER A 185 53.61 2.68 -37.56
N TYR A 186 54.13 3.86 -37.19
CA TYR A 186 53.61 4.68 -36.10
C TYR A 186 52.16 5.09 -36.36
N THR A 187 51.88 5.62 -37.56
CA THR A 187 50.53 6.04 -37.94
C THR A 187 49.55 4.85 -38.00
N THR A 188 50.00 3.68 -38.44
CA THR A 188 49.16 2.47 -38.42
C THR A 188 48.80 2.08 -36.99
N GLN A 189 49.76 2.13 -36.06
CA GLN A 189 49.53 1.82 -34.66
C GLN A 189 48.57 2.82 -33.99
N GLU A 190 48.68 4.11 -34.29
CA GLU A 190 47.74 5.13 -33.78
C GLU A 190 46.33 4.94 -34.37
N ILE A 191 46.21 4.65 -35.66
CA ILE A 191 44.92 4.34 -36.29
C ILE A 191 44.29 3.12 -35.62
N ASP A 192 45.05 2.04 -35.38
CA ASP A 192 44.55 0.84 -34.71
C ASP A 192 44.07 1.15 -33.28
N ASN A 193 44.78 2.03 -32.56
CA ASN A 193 44.37 2.47 -31.22
C ASN A 193 43.04 3.26 -31.25
N TYR A 194 42.90 4.19 -32.19
CA TYR A 194 41.64 4.94 -32.37
C TYR A 194 40.49 4.03 -32.83
N CYS A 195 40.76 3.05 -33.68
CA CYS A 195 39.77 2.04 -34.08
C CYS A 195 39.35 1.14 -32.92
N ALA A 196 40.28 0.76 -32.03
CA ALA A 196 39.98 0.01 -30.81
C ALA A 196 39.14 0.83 -29.83
N ASN A 197 39.40 2.13 -29.69
CA ASN A 197 38.58 3.02 -28.87
C ASN A 197 37.14 3.10 -29.37
N ILE A 198 36.93 3.27 -30.68
CA ILE A 198 35.60 3.28 -31.30
C ILE A 198 34.90 1.92 -31.06
N LYS A 199 35.62 0.80 -31.22
CA LYS A 199 35.08 -0.54 -30.96
C LYS A 199 34.61 -0.71 -29.50
N ASN A 200 35.44 -0.28 -28.54
CA ASN A 200 35.10 -0.34 -27.12
C ASN A 200 33.84 0.48 -26.80
N THR A 201 33.69 1.65 -27.42
CA THR A 201 32.47 2.47 -27.29
C THR A 201 31.24 1.76 -27.86
N ILE A 202 31.34 1.16 -29.06
CA ILE A 202 30.26 0.38 -29.69
C ILE A 202 29.84 -0.82 -28.82
N ASP A 203 30.82 -1.56 -28.30
CA ASP A 203 30.56 -2.74 -27.46
C ASP A 203 29.91 -2.33 -26.13
N LEU A 204 30.32 -1.20 -25.56
CA LEU A 204 29.70 -0.64 -24.36
C LEU A 204 28.23 -0.25 -24.62
N GLU A 205 27.94 0.38 -25.76
CA GLU A 205 26.57 0.73 -26.16
C GLU A 205 25.69 -0.50 -26.38
N LYS A 206 26.20 -1.53 -27.04
CA LYS A 206 25.48 -2.80 -27.18
C LYS A 206 25.21 -3.43 -25.82
N LYS A 207 26.14 -3.35 -24.87
CA LYS A 207 25.94 -3.87 -23.52
C LYS A 207 24.89 -3.08 -22.73
N VAL A 208 24.87 -1.75 -22.86
CA VAL A 208 24.01 -0.86 -22.06
C VAL A 208 22.62 -0.68 -22.68
N PHE A 209 22.53 -0.56 -24.01
CA PHE A 209 21.28 -0.24 -24.72
C PHE A 209 20.81 -1.35 -25.67
N ASN A 210 21.56 -2.44 -25.81
CA ASN A 210 21.30 -3.51 -26.78
C ASN A 210 21.26 -3.03 -28.25
N LYS A 211 21.83 -1.86 -28.53
CA LYS A 211 21.94 -1.27 -29.87
C LYS A 211 23.09 -0.25 -29.91
N VAL A 212 23.55 0.06 -31.13
CA VAL A 212 24.51 1.16 -31.36
C VAL A 212 23.73 2.46 -31.49
N VAL A 213 24.17 3.50 -30.77
CA VAL A 213 23.50 4.80 -30.68
C VAL A 213 24.41 5.97 -31.09
N SER A 214 25.73 5.83 -30.93
CA SER A 214 26.67 6.90 -31.28
C SER A 214 26.99 7.03 -32.76
N LEU A 215 26.88 5.96 -33.55
CA LEU A 215 27.17 5.97 -34.99
C LEU A 215 25.89 5.92 -35.82
N ASP A 216 25.70 6.93 -36.68
CA ASP A 216 24.72 6.86 -37.77
C ASP A 216 25.20 5.92 -38.90
N ALA A 217 24.34 5.64 -39.88
CA ALA A 217 24.64 4.70 -40.96
C ALA A 217 25.90 5.06 -41.75
N GLN A 218 26.13 6.36 -42.00
CA GLN A 218 27.31 6.84 -42.72
C GLN A 218 28.57 6.68 -41.86
N MET A 219 28.50 6.95 -40.56
CA MET A 219 29.61 6.76 -39.63
C MET A 219 29.95 5.28 -39.46
N GLN A 220 28.95 4.38 -39.44
CA GLN A 220 29.17 2.94 -39.38
C GLN A 220 29.87 2.43 -40.64
N GLU A 221 29.43 2.87 -41.81
CA GLU A 221 30.09 2.52 -43.07
C GLU A 221 31.52 3.06 -43.09
N ASN A 222 31.73 4.30 -42.65
CA ASN A 222 33.05 4.91 -42.61
C ASN A 222 33.98 4.19 -41.63
N TYR A 223 33.48 3.82 -40.44
CA TYR A 223 34.21 2.97 -39.48
C TYR A 223 34.58 1.62 -40.11
N HIS A 224 33.64 0.94 -40.77
CA HIS A 224 33.91 -0.31 -41.47
C HIS A 224 35.03 -0.15 -42.52
N GLN A 225 34.92 0.87 -43.38
CA GLN A 225 35.90 1.13 -44.44
C GLN A 225 37.28 1.59 -43.93
N GLN A 226 37.32 2.20 -42.74
CA GLN A 226 38.53 2.79 -42.19
C GLN A 226 39.26 1.91 -41.19
N CYS A 227 38.53 1.10 -40.42
CA CYS A 227 39.04 0.32 -39.30
C CYS A 227 38.93 -1.20 -39.53
N GLU A 228 37.88 -1.67 -40.20
CA GLU A 228 37.68 -3.11 -40.45
C GLU A 228 38.31 -3.53 -41.79
N VAL A 229 38.29 -2.65 -42.80
CA VAL A 229 39.01 -2.86 -44.07
C VAL A 229 40.47 -2.41 -43.89
N SER A 230 41.38 -3.38 -43.80
CA SER A 230 42.79 -3.16 -43.47
C SER A 230 43.49 -2.11 -44.35
N LEU A 231 44.10 -1.11 -43.69
CA LEU A 231 45.02 -0.17 -44.33
C LEU A 231 46.17 -0.91 -45.04
N LYS A 232 46.60 -2.04 -44.46
CA LYS A 232 47.65 -2.92 -44.99
C LYS A 232 47.27 -3.46 -46.37
N ASP A 233 46.00 -3.78 -46.61
CA ASP A 233 45.51 -4.25 -47.91
C ASP A 233 45.42 -3.13 -48.95
N LYS A 234 45.05 -1.92 -48.53
CA LYS A 234 45.03 -0.72 -49.40
C LYS A 234 46.45 -0.29 -49.78
N VAL A 235 47.39 -0.25 -48.83
CA VAL A 235 48.81 0.08 -49.06
C VAL A 235 49.51 -0.99 -49.89
N LYS A 236 49.26 -2.28 -49.62
CA LYS A 236 49.80 -3.40 -50.42
C LYS A 236 49.29 -3.38 -51.87
N LYS A 237 48.03 -2.99 -52.09
CA LYS A 237 47.49 -2.75 -53.46
C LYS A 237 48.14 -1.53 -54.13
N GLY A 238 48.35 -0.43 -53.40
CA GLY A 238 48.99 0.78 -53.92
C GLY A 238 50.45 0.57 -54.33
N LEU A 239 51.24 -0.10 -53.47
CA LEU A 239 52.63 -0.46 -53.75
C LEU A 239 52.75 -1.42 -54.96
N LYS A 240 51.84 -2.40 -55.09
CA LYS A 240 51.80 -3.28 -56.28
C LYS A 240 51.53 -2.50 -57.57
N LYS A 241 50.62 -1.52 -57.55
CA LYS A 241 50.32 -0.67 -58.71
C LYS A 241 51.52 0.19 -59.14
N LEU A 242 52.26 0.76 -58.17
CA LEU A 242 53.47 1.53 -58.42
C LEU A 242 54.63 0.68 -58.97
N GLN A 243 54.71 -0.60 -58.58
CA GLN A 243 55.68 -1.55 -59.14
C GLN A 243 55.32 -1.99 -60.56
N THR A 244 54.03 -2.11 -60.90
CA THR A 244 53.58 -2.44 -62.26
C THR A 244 53.61 -1.26 -63.23
N ALA A 245 53.55 -0.01 -62.75
CA ALA A 245 53.65 1.20 -63.57
C ALA A 245 55.10 1.59 -63.95
N LYS A 246 56.10 0.88 -63.40
CA LYS A 246 57.54 1.05 -63.71
C LYS A 246 58.08 0.02 -64.73
N LYS A 247 57.20 -0.75 -65.37
CA LYS A 247 57.51 -1.57 -66.55
C LYS A 247 56.82 -0.95 -67.76
#